data_AF-A0A1M6TNC5-F1
#
_entry.id   AF-A0A1M6TNC5-F1
#
_cell.length_a   1.000
_cell.length_b   1.000
_cell.length_c   1.000
_cell.angle_alpha   90.00
_cell.angle_beta   90.00
_cell.angle_gamma   90.00
#
_symmetry.space_group_name_H-M   'P 1'
#
loop_
_entity.id
_entity.type
_entity.pdbx_description
1 polymer ?
#
loop_
_entity_poly.entity_id
_entity_poly.type
_entity_poly.pdbx_seq_one_letter_code
_entity_poly.pdbx_strand_id
1 'polypeptide(L)'
;MKKVINIVLFSVFLISCDSRTFEQISDTTPINDIVKYTVEVEPIIKERCLGCHSPGGPAAFRPFTNYNQVKEHIDNIIDRIQRPNGAPGRMPPGGALSPSQINTFIQWKSDGLLEN
;
A
#
# COMPACT_ATOMS: atom_id res chain seq x y z
N MET A 1 65.33 22.83 -20.36
CA MET A 1 64.70 22.43 -19.09
C MET A 1 63.63 21.40 -19.39
N LYS A 2 63.80 20.19 -18.86
CA LYS A 2 62.91 19.03 -19.07
C LYS A 2 61.64 19.21 -18.24
N LYS A 3 60.46 19.00 -18.81
CA LYS A 3 59.28 18.50 -18.10
C LYS A 3 58.47 17.57 -19.02
N VAL A 4 58.87 16.31 -19.01
CA VAL A 4 57.96 15.17 -19.16
C VAL A 4 56.93 15.24 -18.03
N ILE A 5 55.67 14.91 -18.32
CA ILE A 5 54.81 14.03 -17.48
C ILE A 5 53.49 13.81 -18.22
N ASN A 6 53.32 12.58 -18.71
CA ASN A 6 52.03 11.95 -18.97
C ASN A 6 51.38 11.65 -17.61
N ILE A 7 50.14 12.08 -17.38
CA ILE A 7 49.22 11.40 -16.46
C ILE A 7 47.87 11.28 -17.16
N VAL A 8 47.62 10.08 -17.66
CA VAL A 8 46.29 9.51 -17.85
C VAL A 8 45.69 9.34 -16.46
N LEU A 9 44.51 9.90 -16.18
CA LEU A 9 43.66 9.37 -15.12
C LEU A 9 42.19 9.47 -15.50
N PHE A 10 41.75 8.35 -16.06
CA PHE A 10 40.41 7.81 -16.18
C PHE A 10 39.59 8.04 -14.90
N SER A 11 38.61 8.95 -14.93
CA SER A 11 37.54 9.00 -13.94
C SER A 11 36.31 8.31 -14.50
N VAL A 12 36.28 6.99 -14.35
CA VAL A 12 35.03 6.22 -14.38
C VAL A 12 34.22 6.69 -13.18
N PHE A 13 33.15 7.43 -13.45
CA PHE A 13 32.05 7.54 -12.52
C PHE A 13 31.41 6.15 -12.44
N LEU A 14 31.76 5.41 -11.40
CA LEU A 14 30.97 4.26 -10.96
C LEU A 14 29.63 4.81 -10.50
N ILE A 15 28.64 4.73 -11.39
CA ILE A 15 27.24 4.94 -11.08
C ILE A 15 26.91 3.88 -10.02
N SER A 16 26.85 4.31 -8.76
CA SER A 16 26.29 3.52 -7.67
C SER A 16 24.78 3.50 -7.85
N CYS A 17 24.30 2.64 -8.75
CA CYS A 17 22.93 2.18 -8.72
C CYS A 17 22.83 1.24 -7.52
N ASP A 18 22.51 1.82 -6.37
CA ASP A 18 21.91 1.07 -5.28
C ASP A 18 20.47 0.75 -5.71
N SER A 19 20.33 -0.21 -6.63
CA SER A 19 19.06 -0.90 -6.82
C SER A 19 18.85 -1.72 -5.56
N ARG A 20 18.29 -1.05 -4.55
CA ARG A 20 17.69 -1.67 -3.38
C ARG A 20 16.56 -2.52 -3.94
N THR A 21 16.88 -3.76 -4.31
CA THR A 21 15.90 -4.82 -4.40
C THR A 21 15.33 -4.90 -3.00
N PHE A 22 14.22 -4.18 -2.78
CA PHE A 22 13.26 -4.66 -1.80
C PHE A 22 12.94 -6.06 -2.30
N GLU A 23 13.54 -7.06 -1.64
CA GLU A 23 12.99 -8.39 -1.59
C GLU A 23 11.59 -8.20 -1.02
N GLN A 24 10.67 -7.92 -1.94
CA GLN A 24 9.26 -8.11 -1.74
C GLN A 24 9.16 -9.61 -1.56
N ILE A 25 9.21 -10.03 -0.30
CA ILE A 25 8.65 -11.32 0.11
C ILE A 25 7.17 -11.15 -0.22
N SER A 26 6.87 -11.40 -1.50
CA SER A 26 5.54 -11.57 -2.01
C SER A 26 5.07 -12.80 -1.29
N ASP A 27 4.35 -12.59 -0.19
CA ASP A 27 3.54 -13.60 0.44
C ASP A 27 2.49 -13.99 -0.60
N THR A 28 2.93 -14.87 -1.50
CA THR A 28 2.20 -15.30 -2.68
C THR A 28 1.33 -16.45 -2.25
N THR A 29 0.54 -16.24 -1.20
CA THR A 29 -0.65 -17.04 -0.99
C THR A 29 -1.59 -16.62 -2.13
N PRO A 30 -1.84 -17.48 -3.13
CA PRO A 30 -2.73 -17.13 -4.21
C PRO A 30 -4.10 -16.83 -3.61
N ILE A 31 -4.67 -15.65 -3.89
CA ILE A 31 -6.09 -15.40 -3.65
C ILE A 31 -6.84 -16.14 -4.78
N ASN A 32 -6.85 -17.47 -4.71
CA ASN A 32 -7.68 -18.33 -5.57
C ASN A 32 -9.07 -18.57 -4.96
N ASP A 33 -9.34 -17.93 -3.81
CA ASP A 33 -10.59 -18.05 -3.08
C ASP A 33 -11.39 -16.75 -3.19
N ILE A 34 -12.71 -16.91 -3.25
CA ILE A 34 -13.68 -15.82 -3.16
C ILE A 34 -13.41 -15.03 -1.88
N VAL A 35 -13.18 -13.73 -2.02
CA VAL A 35 -12.92 -12.84 -0.89
C VAL A 35 -14.23 -12.41 -0.26
N LYS A 36 -14.30 -12.50 1.07
CA LYS A 36 -15.44 -12.14 1.91
C LYS A 36 -15.05 -11.09 2.93
N TYR A 37 -16.01 -10.28 3.33
CA TYR A 37 -15.74 -9.18 4.25
C TYR A 37 -15.24 -9.70 5.60
N THR A 38 -15.95 -10.64 6.21
CA THR A 38 -15.66 -11.10 7.58
C THR A 38 -14.35 -11.89 7.69
N VAL A 39 -13.90 -12.52 6.60
CA VAL A 39 -12.72 -13.38 6.60
C VAL A 39 -11.46 -12.60 6.26
N GLU A 40 -11.44 -11.85 5.15
CA GLU A 40 -10.21 -11.20 4.68
C GLU A 40 -10.20 -9.67 4.83
N VAL A 41 -11.34 -8.99 4.66
CA VAL A 41 -11.37 -7.52 4.62
C VAL A 41 -11.42 -6.91 6.02
N GLU A 42 -12.27 -7.44 6.89
CA GLU A 42 -12.51 -6.91 8.24
C GLU A 42 -11.23 -6.91 9.10
N PRO A 43 -10.36 -7.95 9.09
CA PRO A 43 -9.09 -7.90 9.80
C PRO A 43 -8.21 -6.74 9.35
N ILE A 44 -8.14 -6.47 8.04
CA ILE A 44 -7.34 -5.35 7.49
C ILE A 44 -7.93 -4.01 7.91
N ILE A 45 -9.26 -3.85 7.88
CA ILE A 45 -9.94 -2.65 8.35
C ILE A 45 -9.65 -2.40 9.83
N LYS A 46 -9.74 -3.44 10.67
CA LYS A 46 -9.46 -3.36 12.12
C LYS A 46 -8.03 -2.90 12.40
N GLU A 47 -7.06 -3.50 11.71
CA GLU A 47 -5.64 -3.20 11.92
C GLU A 47 -5.23 -1.83 11.35
N ARG A 48 -5.67 -1.51 10.13
CA ARG A 48 -5.12 -0.40 9.35
C ARG A 48 -5.99 0.85 9.27
N CYS A 49 -7.29 0.75 9.56
CA CYS A 49 -8.23 1.85 9.33
C CYS A 49 -8.88 2.38 10.62
N LEU A 50 -9.23 1.50 11.56
CA LEU A 50 -10.04 1.88 12.72
C LEU A 50 -9.33 2.84 13.70
N GLY A 51 -8.00 2.92 13.70
CA GLY A 51 -7.28 3.91 14.52
C GLY A 51 -7.69 5.37 14.21
N CYS A 52 -8.13 5.64 12.98
CA CYS A 52 -8.66 6.95 12.59
C CYS A 52 -10.16 6.92 12.29
N HIS A 53 -10.65 5.85 11.65
CA HIS A 53 -12.01 5.71 11.15
C HIS A 53 -12.95 4.98 12.12
N SER A 54 -12.85 5.31 13.41
CA SER A 54 -13.73 4.83 14.47
C SER A 54 -14.41 5.99 15.19
N PRO A 55 -15.50 5.76 15.93
CA PRO A 55 -16.11 6.77 16.78
C PRO A 55 -15.08 7.41 17.73
N GLY A 56 -14.98 8.74 17.72
CA GLY A 56 -13.99 9.50 18.49
C GLY A 56 -12.58 9.58 17.88
N GLY A 57 -12.33 8.87 16.76
CA GLY A 57 -11.08 8.98 16.01
C GLY A 57 -10.98 10.25 15.14
N PRO A 58 -9.77 10.63 14.69
CA PRO A 58 -9.55 11.79 13.82
C PRO A 58 -10.39 11.84 12.54
N ALA A 59 -10.85 10.69 12.04
CA ALA A 59 -11.68 10.57 10.85
C ALA A 59 -13.08 9.98 11.17
N ALA A 60 -13.60 10.21 12.38
CA ALA A 60 -14.90 9.70 12.84
C ALA A 60 -16.10 10.12 11.97
N PHE A 61 -15.96 11.18 11.16
CA PHE A 61 -16.98 11.60 10.18
C PHE A 61 -17.17 10.57 9.03
N ARG A 62 -16.26 9.61 8.90
CA ARG A 62 -16.33 8.50 7.94
C ARG A 62 -15.92 7.20 8.66
N PRO A 63 -16.80 6.62 9.50
CA PRO A 63 -16.48 5.41 10.24
C PRO A 63 -16.44 4.19 9.31
N PHE A 64 -15.56 3.23 9.60
CA PHE A 64 -15.42 1.95 8.88
C PHE A 64 -15.58 0.76 9.83
N THR A 65 -16.53 0.85 10.74
CA THR A 65 -16.74 -0.10 11.84
C THR A 65 -17.58 -1.33 11.47
N ASN A 66 -18.16 -1.38 10.26
CA ASN A 66 -18.96 -2.52 9.81
C ASN A 66 -18.95 -2.67 8.28
N TYR A 67 -19.47 -3.81 7.81
CA TYR A 67 -19.58 -4.18 6.41
C TYR A 67 -20.21 -3.08 5.56
N ASN A 68 -21.38 -2.57 5.95
CA ASN A 68 -22.13 -1.59 5.14
C ASN A 68 -21.34 -0.30 4.93
N GLN A 69 -20.67 0.19 5.97
CA GLN A 69 -19.85 1.41 5.89
C GLN A 69 -18.66 1.23 4.95
N VAL A 70 -18.00 0.07 4.99
CA VAL A 70 -16.86 -0.24 4.13
C VAL A 70 -17.32 -0.46 2.69
N LYS A 71 -18.41 -1.21 2.50
CA LYS A 71 -19.05 -1.49 1.21
C LYS A 71 -19.46 -0.21 0.49
N GLU A 72 -20.16 0.68 1.17
CA GLU A 72 -20.65 1.95 0.61
C GLU A 72 -19.50 2.83 0.11
N HIS A 73 -18.31 2.68 0.68
CA HIS A 73 -17.15 3.52 0.40
C HIS A 73 -16.01 2.81 -0.32
N ILE A 74 -16.21 1.57 -0.79
CA ILE A 74 -15.14 0.74 -1.32
C ILE A 74 -14.34 1.41 -2.44
N ASP A 75 -15.01 2.14 -3.33
CA ASP A 75 -14.35 2.87 -4.42
C ASP A 75 -13.41 3.95 -3.91
N ASN A 76 -13.85 4.71 -2.91
CA ASN A 76 -13.00 5.73 -2.30
C ASN A 76 -11.87 5.10 -1.50
N ILE A 77 -12.14 4.00 -0.79
CA ILE A 77 -11.11 3.28 -0.04
C ILE A 77 -10.00 2.81 -0.99
N ILE A 78 -10.33 2.13 -2.09
CA ILE A 78 -9.36 1.64 -3.09
C ILE A 78 -8.56 2.80 -3.68
N ASP A 79 -9.21 3.89 -4.10
CA ASP A 79 -8.50 5.08 -4.60
C ASP A 79 -7.48 5.58 -3.56
N ARG A 80 -7.90 5.78 -2.31
CA ARG A 80 -7.10 6.37 -1.25
C ARG A 80 -5.87 5.54 -0.86
N ILE A 81 -6.01 4.21 -0.79
CA ILE A 81 -4.93 3.30 -0.38
C ILE A 81 -3.89 3.07 -1.49
N GLN A 82 -4.26 3.32 -2.75
CA GLN A 82 -3.37 3.17 -3.91
C GLN A 82 -2.57 4.43 -4.25
N ARG A 83 -2.92 5.59 -3.66
CA ARG A 83 -2.21 6.85 -3.93
C ARG A 83 -0.71 6.74 -3.61
N PRO A 84 0.17 7.36 -4.41
CA PRO A 84 1.61 7.30 -4.20
C PRO A 84 2.04 8.02 -2.92
N ASN A 85 3.23 7.69 -2.41
CA ASN A 85 3.81 8.34 -1.22
C ASN A 85 3.78 9.87 -1.36
N GLY A 86 3.27 10.57 -0.33
CA GLY A 86 3.18 12.03 -0.31
C GLY A 86 2.01 12.64 -1.11
N ALA A 87 1.22 11.84 -1.83
CA ALA A 87 0.06 12.36 -2.52
C ALA A 87 -1.02 12.87 -1.53
N PRO A 88 -1.68 14.00 -1.83
CA PRO A 88 -2.74 14.53 -0.98
C PRO A 88 -3.83 13.49 -0.72
N GLY A 89 -4.17 13.34 0.57
CA GLY A 89 -5.24 12.45 1.01
C GLY A 89 -5.01 10.97 0.67
N ARG A 90 -3.76 10.53 0.56
CA ARG A 90 -3.42 9.12 0.69
C ARG A 90 -3.79 8.60 2.08
N MET A 91 -4.22 7.35 2.15
CA MET A 91 -4.45 6.67 3.42
C MET A 91 -3.70 5.33 3.49
N PRO A 92 -3.26 4.89 4.68
CA PRO A 92 -3.15 5.69 5.91
C PRO A 92 -1.99 6.71 5.85
N PRO A 93 -2.03 7.78 6.66
CA PRO A 93 -0.94 8.78 6.68
C PRO A 93 0.40 8.22 7.19
N GLY A 94 0.35 7.21 8.08
CA GLY A 94 1.52 6.65 8.76
C GLY A 94 2.28 5.56 8.00
N GLY A 95 1.82 5.15 6.81
CA GLY A 95 2.46 4.10 6.02
C GLY A 95 1.50 3.40 5.07
N ALA A 96 2.02 2.82 4.00
CA ALA A 96 1.21 2.12 3.02
C ALA A 96 0.68 0.77 3.54
N LEU A 97 -0.45 0.32 2.98
CA LEU A 97 -0.82 -1.10 3.03
C LEU A 97 0.17 -1.91 2.18
N SER A 98 0.30 -3.21 2.48
CA SER A 98 1.04 -4.11 1.58
C SER A 98 0.29 -4.26 0.24
N PRO A 99 0.97 -4.65 -0.85
CA PRO A 99 0.31 -4.97 -2.11
C PRO A 99 -0.78 -6.06 -1.95
N SER A 100 -0.54 -7.06 -1.11
CA SER A 100 -1.52 -8.12 -0.83
C SER A 100 -2.79 -7.58 -0.17
N GLN A 101 -2.65 -6.72 0.85
CA GLN A 101 -3.79 -6.09 1.52
C GLN A 101 -4.61 -5.22 0.56
N ILE A 102 -3.94 -4.46 -0.32
CA ILE A 102 -4.61 -3.65 -1.34
C ILE A 102 -5.38 -4.56 -2.31
N ASN A 103 -4.76 -5.64 -2.76
CA ASN A 103 -5.39 -6.60 -3.67
C ASN A 103 -6.60 -7.30 -3.04
N THR A 104 -6.61 -7.53 -1.72
CA THR A 104 -7.80 -8.04 -1.02
C THR A 104 -9.02 -7.13 -1.22
N PHE A 105 -8.88 -5.80 -1.11
CA PHE A 105 -10.00 -4.87 -1.34
C PHE A 105 -10.46 -4.86 -2.81
N ILE A 106 -9.52 -4.91 -3.75
CA ILE A 106 -9.82 -4.95 -5.18
C ILE A 106 -10.57 -6.24 -5.54
N GLN A 107 -10.08 -7.38 -5.05
CA GLN A 107 -10.68 -8.68 -5.30
C GLN A 107 -12.06 -8.77 -4.65
N TRP A 108 -12.20 -8.33 -3.40
CA TRP A 108 -13.51 -8.27 -2.73
C TRP A 108 -14.54 -7.46 -3.51
N LYS A 109 -14.12 -6.32 -4.09
CA LYS A 109 -14.98 -5.54 -4.99
C LYS A 109 -15.34 -6.33 -6.25
N SER A 110 -14.36 -6.99 -6.87
CA SER A 110 -14.57 -7.83 -8.06
C SER A 110 -15.49 -9.02 -7.80
N ASP A 111 -15.45 -9.60 -6.59
CA ASP A 111 -16.25 -10.75 -6.17
C ASP A 111 -17.69 -10.37 -5.79
N GLY A 112 -18.06 -9.09 -5.87
CA GLY A 112 -19.41 -8.62 -5.61
C GLY A 112 -19.66 -8.18 -4.17
N LEU A 113 -18.60 -7.84 -3.42
CA LEU A 113 -18.66 -7.30 -2.06
C LEU A 113 -19.38 -8.25 -1.10
N LEU A 114 -19.01 -9.53 -1.12
CA LEU A 114 -19.66 -10.56 -0.32
C LEU A 114 -19.35 -10.36 1.17
N GLU A 115 -20.36 -10.50 2.03
CA GLU A 115 -20.15 -10.34 3.47
C GLU A 115 -19.56 -11.61 4.11
N ASN A 116 -20.13 -12.78 3.78
CA ASN A 116 -19.87 -14.09 4.40
C ASN A 116 -19.81 -15.24 3.40
#